data_AF-A0A1T1ANX8-F1
#
_entry.id   AF-A0A1T1ANX8-F1
#
_cell.length_a   1.000
_cell.length_b   1.000
_cell.length_c   1.000
_cell.angle_alpha   90.00
_cell.angle_beta   90.00
_cell.angle_gamma   90.00
#
_symmetry.space_group_name_H-M   'P 1'
#
loop_
_entity.id
_entity.type
_entity.pdbx_description
1 polymer ?
#
loop_
_entity_poly.entity_id
_entity_poly.type
_entity_poly.pdbx_seq_one_letter_code
_entity_poly.pdbx_strand_id
1 'polypeptide(L)'
;MTLVLSPEELVSLTGYKQPARQAKWLKTNGFKFIMNRFKQPKVDRAHYHAKMGLGKIKEPEPNWTAKQGAINEQQPARARRAGPVPASRQAPGLVLLQASK
;
A
#
# COMPACT_ATOMS: atom_id res chain seq x y z
N MET A 1 -5.12 -25.98 -10.96
CA MET A 1 -4.06 -25.03 -11.38
C MET A 1 -2.83 -25.28 -10.52
N THR A 2 -1.71 -25.72 -11.10
CA THR A 2 -0.46 -25.95 -10.35
C THR A 2 0.31 -24.64 -10.17
N LEU A 3 0.74 -24.37 -8.94
CA LEU A 3 1.48 -23.15 -8.59
C LEU A 3 2.96 -23.20 -9.04
N VAL A 4 3.52 -24.40 -9.10
CA VAL A 4 4.92 -24.67 -9.45
C VAL A 4 5.03 -25.38 -10.80
N LEU A 5 6.16 -25.19 -11.47
CA LEU A 5 6.49 -25.92 -12.71
C LEU A 5 6.62 -27.42 -12.42
N SER A 6 6.05 -28.22 -13.31
CA SER A 6 6.27 -29.66 -13.35
C SER A 6 7.73 -29.99 -13.70
N PRO A 7 8.29 -31.13 -13.25
CA PRO A 7 9.60 -31.58 -13.70
C PRO A 7 9.73 -31.64 -15.23
N GLU A 8 8.68 -32.00 -15.97
CA GLU A 8 8.69 -32.00 -17.44
C GLU A 8 8.83 -30.60 -18.03
N GLU A 9 8.11 -29.62 -17.47
CA GLU A 9 8.24 -28.21 -17.86
C GLU A 9 9.64 -27.67 -17.56
N LEU A 10 10.23 -28.08 -16.43
CA LEU A 10 11.61 -27.74 -16.10
C LEU A 10 12.62 -28.37 -17.05
N VAL A 11 12.39 -29.60 -17.52
CA VAL A 11 13.23 -30.23 -18.55
C VAL A 11 13.12 -29.45 -19.86
N SER A 12 11.91 -29.08 -20.28
CA SER A 12 11.69 -28.28 -21.49
C SER A 12 12.36 -26.91 -21.40
N LEU A 13 12.26 -26.26 -20.23
CA LEU A 13 12.83 -24.93 -19.98
C LEU A 13 14.36 -24.93 -19.88
N THR A 14 14.94 -25.89 -19.17
CA THR A 14 16.39 -25.93 -18.92
C THR A 14 17.16 -26.71 -19.98
N GLY A 15 16.50 -27.59 -20.74
CA GLY A 15 17.11 -28.54 -21.67
C GLY A 15 17.82 -29.72 -21.00
N TYR A 16 17.79 -29.83 -19.66
CA TYR A 16 18.50 -30.87 -18.92
C TYR A 16 17.55 -31.81 -18.19
N LYS A 17 17.82 -33.12 -18.27
CA LYS A 17 17.12 -34.16 -17.46
C LYS A 17 17.70 -34.32 -16.05
N GLN A 18 18.98 -33.97 -15.86
CA GLN A 18 19.64 -34.13 -14.57
C GLN A 18 19.31 -32.97 -13.61
N PRO A 19 18.76 -33.22 -12.41
CA PRO A 19 18.35 -32.17 -11.48
C PRO A 19 19.51 -31.28 -11.00
N ALA A 20 20.72 -31.84 -10.89
CA ALA A 20 21.92 -31.08 -10.57
C ALA A 20 22.27 -30.05 -11.67
N ARG A 21 22.11 -30.43 -12.95
CA ARG A 21 22.34 -29.52 -14.09
C ARG A 21 21.24 -28.48 -14.20
N GLN A 22 19.99 -28.87 -13.93
CA GLN A 22 18.86 -27.93 -13.84
C GLN A 22 19.12 -26.87 -12.76
N ALA A 23 19.51 -27.28 -11.56
CA ALA A 23 19.81 -26.34 -10.47
C ALA A 23 20.98 -25.39 -10.83
N LYS A 24 22.03 -25.90 -11.47
CA LYS A 24 23.13 -25.08 -11.96
C LYS A 24 22.66 -24.06 -13.00
N TRP A 25 21.87 -24.49 -13.97
CA TRP A 25 21.29 -23.63 -14.99
C TRP A 25 20.40 -22.55 -14.38
N LEU A 26 19.52 -22.92 -13.44
CA LEU A 26 18.64 -21.98 -12.74
C LEU A 26 19.43 -20.95 -11.94
N LYS A 27 20.52 -21.36 -11.29
CA LYS A 27 21.43 -20.46 -10.58
C LYS A 27 22.13 -19.48 -11.54
N THR A 28 22.65 -19.97 -12.67
CA THR A 28 23.32 -19.13 -13.68
C THR A 28 22.38 -18.11 -14.31
N ASN A 29 21.12 -18.49 -14.56
CA ASN A 29 20.10 -17.60 -15.12
C ASN A 29 19.42 -16.70 -14.06
N GLY A 30 19.82 -16.82 -12.79
CA GLY A 30 19.27 -16.03 -11.68
C GLY A 30 17.78 -16.28 -11.45
N PHE A 31 17.32 -17.52 -11.63
CA PHE A 31 15.97 -17.92 -11.24
C PHE A 31 15.91 -18.17 -9.73
N LYS A 32 14.82 -17.75 -9.08
CA LYS A 32 14.52 -18.18 -7.71
C LYS A 32 13.89 -19.58 -7.76
N PHE A 33 14.49 -20.53 -7.05
CA PHE A 33 14.02 -21.91 -6.97
C PHE A 33 14.21 -22.49 -5.57
N ILE A 34 13.40 -23.50 -5.25
CA ILE A 34 13.47 -24.26 -4.00
C ILE A 34 13.89 -25.69 -4.33
N MET A 35 14.74 -26.30 -3.50
CA MET A 35 15.09 -27.72 -3.64
C MET A 35 14.19 -28.59 -2.77
N ASN A 36 13.59 -29.62 -3.36
CA ASN A 36 12.85 -30.64 -2.61
C ASN A 36 13.81 -31.64 -1.93
N ARG A 37 13.32 -32.49 -1.02
CA ARG A 37 14.07 -33.58 -0.36
C ARG A 37 14.74 -34.54 -1.36
N PHE A 38 14.15 -34.68 -2.56
CA PHE A 38 14.71 -35.46 -3.68
C PHE A 38 15.73 -34.69 -4.53
N LYS A 39 16.26 -33.55 -4.06
CA LYS A 39 17.17 -32.65 -4.80
C LYS A 39 16.62 -32.15 -6.13
N GLN A 40 15.31 -32.18 -6.31
CA GLN A 40 14.64 -31.65 -7.49
C GLN A 40 14.39 -30.14 -7.31
N PRO A 41 14.87 -29.28 -8.23
CA PRO A 41 14.53 -27.87 -8.19
C PRO A 41 13.06 -27.68 -8.54
N LYS A 42 12.37 -26.79 -7.82
CA LYS A 42 11.02 -26.32 -8.11
C LYS A 42 11.05 -24.81 -8.31
N VAL A 43 10.36 -24.35 -9.34
CA VAL A 43 10.25 -22.93 -9.71
C VAL A 43 8.77 -22.56 -9.73
N ASP A 44 8.43 -21.39 -9.22
CA ASP A 44 7.07 -20.85 -9.29
C ASP A 44 6.71 -20.45 -10.72
N ARG A 45 5.49 -20.82 -11.14
CA ARG A 45 5.00 -20.52 -12.49
C ARG A 45 4.85 -19.02 -12.72
N ALA A 46 4.38 -18.29 -11.71
CA ALA A 46 4.30 -16.83 -11.76
C ALA A 46 5.69 -16.18 -11.96
N HIS A 47 6.74 -16.72 -11.32
CA HIS A 47 8.09 -16.21 -11.47
C HIS A 47 8.65 -16.48 -12.87
N TYR A 48 8.37 -17.66 -13.43
CA TYR A 48 8.71 -17.96 -14.82
C TYR A 48 8.07 -16.97 -15.80
N HIS A 49 6.76 -16.71 -15.65
CA HIS A 49 6.05 -15.76 -16.52
C HIS A 49 6.65 -14.35 -16.40
N ALA A 50 6.90 -13.87 -15.18
CA ALA A 50 7.53 -12.57 -14.94
C ALA A 50 8.91 -12.44 -15.60
N LYS A 51 9.71 -13.51 -15.59
CA LYS A 51 11.05 -13.52 -16.18
C LYS A 51 11.02 -13.61 -17.73
N MET A 52 10.04 -14.31 -18.30
CA MET A 52 9.87 -14.46 -19.75
C MET A 52 9.17 -13.26 -20.42
N GLY A 53 8.87 -12.20 -19.67
CA GLY A 53 8.14 -11.03 -20.21
C GLY A 53 6.65 -11.29 -20.49
N LEU A 54 6.14 -12.48 -20.17
CA LEU A 54 4.72 -12.85 -20.23
C LEU A 54 3.97 -12.53 -18.93
N GLY A 55 4.71 -12.17 -17.88
CA GLY A 55 4.18 -11.69 -16.62
C GLY A 55 3.77 -10.25 -16.80
N LYS A 56 2.46 -10.07 -16.99
CA LYS A 56 1.67 -8.86 -16.79
C LYS A 56 2.50 -7.65 -16.39
N ILE A 57 2.59 -6.71 -17.32
CA ILE A 57 2.92 -5.30 -17.07
C ILE A 57 2.33 -4.97 -15.70
N LYS A 58 3.16 -4.55 -14.74
CA LYS A 58 2.65 -4.06 -13.45
C LYS A 58 1.61 -3.00 -13.80
N GLU A 59 0.33 -3.32 -13.60
CA GLU A 59 -0.69 -2.28 -13.62
C GLU A 59 -0.25 -1.27 -12.57
N PRO A 60 -0.06 0.00 -12.95
CA PRO A 60 0.38 1.02 -12.01
C PRO A 60 -0.60 1.01 -10.84
N GLU A 61 -0.06 0.96 -9.62
CA GLU A 61 -0.87 0.95 -8.40
C GLU A 61 -1.90 2.09 -8.47
N PRO A 62 -3.17 1.84 -8.09
CA PRO A 62 -4.18 2.87 -8.14
C PRO A 62 -3.74 4.01 -7.21
N ASN A 63 -3.50 5.17 -7.80
CA ASN A 63 -3.12 6.39 -7.11
C ASN A 63 -4.22 6.78 -6.09
N TRP A 64 -4.07 6.36 -4.84
CA TRP A 64 -4.99 6.65 -3.73
C TRP A 64 -4.97 8.13 -3.30
N THR A 65 -4.05 8.93 -3.84
CA THR A 65 -3.94 10.37 -3.59
C THR A 65 -5.12 11.17 -4.17
N ALA A 66 -5.92 10.59 -5.07
CA ALA A 66 -7.10 11.26 -5.66
C ALA A 66 -8.30 11.41 -4.69
N LYS A 67 -8.26 10.87 -3.46
CA LYS A 67 -9.39 10.95 -2.52
C LYS A 67 -9.24 11.94 -1.35
N GLN A 68 -8.08 12.58 -1.17
CA GLN A 68 -7.86 13.45 -0.01
C GLN A 68 -8.27 14.92 -0.21
N GLY A 69 -8.76 15.31 -1.39
CA GLY A 69 -9.20 16.69 -1.67
C GLY A 69 -10.65 17.01 -1.28
N ALA A 70 -11.49 16.04 -0.93
CA ALA A 70 -12.93 16.26 -0.79
C ALA A 70 -13.42 16.52 0.65
N ILE A 71 -12.54 16.49 1.67
CA ILE A 71 -12.97 16.55 3.08
C ILE A 71 -12.82 17.93 3.75
N ASN A 72 -12.38 18.98 3.04
CA ASN A 72 -12.11 20.27 3.66
C ASN A 72 -12.88 21.47 3.09
N GLU A 73 -14.02 21.23 2.43
CA GLU A 73 -14.81 22.31 1.83
C GLU A 73 -16.31 22.20 2.14
N GLN A 74 -16.66 22.01 3.41
CA GLN A 74 -18.03 22.22 3.90
C GLN A 74 -18.03 22.85 5.30
N GLN A 75 -17.81 24.17 5.38
CA GLN A 75 -18.47 24.99 6.39
C GLN A 75 -19.02 26.27 5.74
N PRO A 76 -20.24 26.25 5.18
CA PRO A 76 -20.95 27.49 4.95
C PRO A 76 -21.45 28.07 6.28
N ALA A 77 -20.96 29.27 6.57
CA ALA A 77 -21.55 30.33 7.39
C ALA A 77 -22.64 29.90 8.40
N ARG A 78 -22.23 29.68 9.65
CA ARG A 78 -23.14 29.51 10.79
C ARG A 78 -23.98 30.78 10.95
N ALA A 79 -25.23 30.69 10.52
CA ALA A 79 -26.24 31.72 10.57
C ALA A 79 -26.32 32.36 11.97
N ARG A 80 -26.18 33.69 12.02
CA ARG A 80 -26.57 34.51 13.16
C ARG A 80 -28.11 34.48 13.24
N ARG A 81 -28.67 33.60 14.07
CA ARG A 81 -30.06 33.72 14.53
C ARG A 81 -30.07 34.02 16.02
N ALA A 82 -30.78 35.09 16.33
CA ALA A 82 -30.90 35.70 17.64
C ALA A 82 -31.69 34.84 18.65
N GLY A 83 -31.40 35.07 19.93
CA GLY A 83 -32.26 34.78 21.08
C GLY A 83 -31.49 34.27 22.32
N PRO A 84 -32.00 34.44 23.55
CA PRO A 84 -32.74 35.56 24.14
C PRO A 84 -31.93 36.25 25.27
N VAL A 85 -32.37 37.44 25.68
CA VAL A 85 -31.76 38.26 26.74
C VAL A 85 -31.97 37.62 28.13
N PRO A 86 -30.93 37.47 28.98
CA PRO A 86 -31.12 37.35 30.42
C PRO A 86 -30.88 38.71 31.10
N ALA A 87 -31.96 39.26 31.66
CA ALA A 87 -31.90 40.32 32.64
C ALA A 87 -31.22 39.80 33.93
N SER A 88 -30.16 40.46 34.39
CA SER A 88 -29.73 40.41 35.78
C SER A 88 -28.92 41.65 36.15
N ARG A 89 -29.67 42.54 36.80
CA ARG A 89 -29.32 43.68 37.63
C ARG A 89 -28.21 43.32 38.63
N GLN A 90 -27.05 43.98 38.57
CA GLN A 90 -26.19 44.17 39.76
C GLN A 90 -25.40 45.49 39.64
N ALA A 91 -25.39 46.23 40.75
CA ALA A 91 -25.14 47.66 40.86
C ALA A 91 -23.67 48.10 40.67
N PRO A 92 -23.41 49.39 40.36
CA PRO A 92 -22.06 49.94 40.37
C PRO A 92 -21.56 50.12 41.81
N GLY A 93 -20.59 49.30 42.21
CA GLY A 93 -19.78 49.51 43.41
C GLY A 93 -18.79 50.65 43.18
N LEU A 94 -19.06 51.78 43.82
CA LEU A 94 -18.24 52.98 43.93
C LEU A 94 -17.04 52.74 44.88
N VAL A 95 -15.80 52.78 44.38
CA VAL A 95 -14.58 53.19 45.14
C VAL A 95 -13.56 53.70 44.11
N LEU A 96 -13.49 55.01 43.87
CA LEU A 96 -12.60 56.02 44.47
C LEU A 96 -11.10 55.80 44.25
N LEU A 97 -10.48 56.91 43.80
CA LEU A 97 -9.07 57.31 44.00
C LEU A 97 -8.09 56.90 42.89
N GLN A 98 -7.73 57.88 42.05
CA GLN A 98 -6.34 58.36 41.96
C GLN A 98 -6.33 59.81 41.47
N ALA A 99 -5.86 60.69 42.34
CA ALA A 99 -5.44 62.04 42.01
C ALA A 99 -4.05 61.99 41.36
N SER A 100 -3.85 62.75 40.29
CA SER A 100 -2.53 63.30 39.95
C SER A 100 -2.61 64.43 38.95
N LYS A 101 -2.15 65.58 39.46
CA LYS A 101 -1.53 66.74 38.82
C LYS A 101 -2.41 67.83 38.22
#